data_AF-A0A1Z8W905-F1
#
_entry.id   AF-A0A1Z8W905-F1
#
_cell.length_a   1.000
_cell.length_b   1.000
_cell.length_c   1.000
_cell.angle_alpha   90.00
_cell.angle_beta   90.00
_cell.angle_gamma   90.00
#
_symmetry.space_group_name_H-M   'P 1'
#
loop_
_entity.id
_entity.type
_entity.pdbx_description
1 polymer ?
#
loop_
_entity_poly.entity_id
_entity_poly.type
_entity_poly.pdbx_seq_one_letter_code
_entity_poly.pdbx_strand_id
1 'polypeptide(L)'
;MALAQYTPKEYYNSKNQGYYQFISIDDIISNFLVSYVGDDKIIKSAKRTEIAYHAQRTLQELSYDTIDNVKSIEIEIPPSLSFPLPHDFVSYVRITCLDDNGLERPLKPNNNTTAPTPFLQDQDYNLLYDNQGNVLLGKESEASKRFKAQNDNA
;
A
#
# COMPACT_ATOMS: atom_id res chain seq x y z
N MET A 1 -18.01 -16.94 8.54
CA MET A 1 -17.78 -15.91 7.50
C MET A 1 -18.63 -14.70 7.84
N ALA A 2 -18.11 -13.74 8.61
CA ALA A 2 -18.79 -12.45 8.71
C ALA A 2 -18.39 -11.64 7.48
N LEU A 3 -19.18 -11.75 6.40
CA LEU A 3 -19.13 -10.78 5.32
C LEU A 3 -19.35 -9.42 6.00
N ALA A 4 -18.39 -8.52 5.94
CA ALA A 4 -18.50 -7.21 6.59
C ALA A 4 -19.72 -6.47 6.00
N GLN A 5 -20.85 -6.46 6.72
CA GLN A 5 -22.11 -5.84 6.27
C GLN A 5 -22.08 -4.32 6.47
N TYR A 6 -20.98 -3.67 6.12
CA TYR A 6 -20.87 -2.22 6.19
C TYR A 6 -21.08 -1.63 4.81
N THR A 7 -21.88 -0.58 4.74
CA THR A 7 -21.92 0.27 3.54
C THR A 7 -20.56 0.95 3.34
N PRO A 8 -20.17 1.33 2.11
CA PRO A 8 -18.93 2.08 1.89
C PRO A 8 -18.83 3.34 2.75
N LYS A 9 -19.97 3.99 3.00
CA LYS A 9 -20.07 5.17 3.89
C LYS A 9 -19.67 4.85 5.33
N GLU A 10 -20.09 3.71 5.86
CA GLU A 10 -19.74 3.29 7.22
C GLU A 10 -18.27 2.91 7.32
N TYR A 11 -17.72 2.23 6.31
CA TYR A 11 -16.31 1.87 6.26
C TYR A 11 -15.40 3.11 6.37
N TYR A 12 -15.56 4.08 5.46
CA TYR A 12 -14.69 5.26 5.41
C TYR A 12 -14.88 6.22 6.59
N ASN A 13 -16.04 6.21 7.26
CA ASN A 13 -16.30 7.03 8.45
C ASN A 13 -15.98 6.33 9.78
N SER A 14 -15.68 5.02 9.76
CA SER A 14 -15.34 4.26 10.96
C SER A 14 -13.85 4.31 11.26
N LYS A 15 -13.50 4.11 12.53
CA LYS A 15 -12.10 3.92 12.99
C LYS A 15 -11.61 2.47 12.86
N ASN A 16 -12.47 1.54 12.44
CA ASN A 16 -12.21 0.09 12.46
C ASN A 16 -11.88 -0.44 11.05
N GLN A 17 -11.01 0.27 10.34
CA GLN A 17 -10.58 -0.11 8.98
C GLN A 17 -9.62 -1.31 9.08
N GLY A 18 -9.80 -2.31 8.21
CA GLY A 18 -8.85 -3.43 8.07
C GLY A 18 -8.93 -4.56 9.12
N TYR A 19 -9.84 -4.55 10.10
CA TYR A 19 -9.89 -5.63 11.11
C TYR A 19 -10.25 -7.02 10.52
N TYR A 20 -10.95 -7.05 9.38
CA TYR A 20 -11.41 -8.27 8.70
C TYR A 20 -10.46 -8.75 7.59
N GLN A 21 -9.30 -8.12 7.45
CA GLN A 21 -8.42 -8.30 6.28
C GLN A 21 -7.85 -9.72 6.13
N PHE A 22 -7.64 -10.45 7.24
CA PHE A 22 -7.02 -11.77 7.21
C PHE A 22 -7.81 -12.76 8.08
N ILE A 23 -8.04 -13.94 7.50
CA ILE A 23 -8.42 -15.16 8.20
C ILE A 23 -7.50 -16.25 7.69
N SER A 24 -6.98 -17.09 8.59
CA SER A 24 -6.12 -18.18 8.15
C SER A 24 -6.96 -19.27 7.50
N ILE A 25 -6.40 -19.95 6.50
CA ILE A 25 -7.05 -21.13 5.90
C ILE A 25 -7.28 -22.22 6.96
N ASP A 26 -6.40 -22.29 7.96
CA ASP A 26 -6.55 -23.19 9.10
C ASP A 26 -7.84 -22.92 9.89
N ASP A 27 -8.13 -21.63 10.16
CA ASP A 27 -9.36 -21.20 10.82
C ASP A 27 -10.58 -21.48 9.94
N ILE A 28 -10.48 -21.30 8.63
CA ILE A 28 -11.58 -21.63 7.69
C ILE A 28 -11.89 -23.14 7.76
N ILE A 29 -10.86 -24.00 7.70
CA ILE A 29 -11.00 -25.45 7.79
C ILE A 29 -11.62 -25.85 9.13
N SER A 30 -11.15 -25.25 10.22
CA SER A 30 -11.65 -25.54 11.57
C SER A 30 -13.11 -25.10 11.73
N ASN A 31 -13.47 -23.91 11.24
CA ASN A 31 -14.85 -23.42 11.24
C ASN A 31 -15.77 -24.31 10.40
N PHE A 32 -15.30 -24.82 9.25
CA PHE A 32 -16.06 -25.75 8.43
C PHE A 32 -16.29 -27.08 9.15
N LEU A 33 -15.25 -27.66 9.76
CA LEU A 33 -15.35 -28.88 10.55
C LEU A 33 -16.38 -28.72 11.68
N VAL A 34 -16.29 -27.65 12.47
CA VAL A 34 -17.21 -27.41 13.59
C VAL A 34 -18.66 -27.18 13.13
N SER A 35 -18.85 -26.48 12.02
CA SER A 35 -20.20 -26.07 11.59
C SER A 35 -20.95 -27.15 10.82
N TYR A 36 -20.23 -27.94 10.02
CA TYR A 36 -20.82 -28.82 9.00
C TYR A 36 -20.47 -30.30 9.16
N VAL A 37 -19.49 -30.65 10.01
CA VAL A 37 -19.08 -32.04 10.23
C VAL A 37 -19.41 -32.46 11.66
N GLY A 38 -20.14 -33.55 11.79
CA GLY A 38 -20.48 -34.12 13.10
C GLY A 38 -21.72 -34.97 13.07
N ASP A 39 -22.00 -35.58 14.22
CA ASP A 39 -23.25 -36.29 14.44
C ASP A 39 -24.41 -35.28 14.39
N ASP A 40 -25.49 -35.64 13.70
CA ASP A 40 -26.62 -34.77 13.29
C ASP A 40 -26.35 -33.75 12.16
N LYS A 41 -25.18 -33.78 11.50
CA LYS A 41 -24.93 -33.03 10.26
C LYS A 41 -25.03 -33.92 9.02
N ILE A 42 -25.18 -33.29 7.85
CA ILE A 42 -25.18 -33.99 6.54
C ILE A 42 -23.86 -34.76 6.36
N ILE A 43 -22.74 -34.15 6.75
CA ILE A 43 -21.42 -34.78 6.71
C ILE A 43 -21.14 -35.37 8.09
N LYS A 44 -21.27 -36.70 8.21
CA LYS A 44 -21.04 -37.40 9.49
C LYS A 44 -19.58 -37.38 9.92
N SER A 45 -18.66 -37.56 8.98
CA SER A 45 -17.22 -37.55 9.24
C SER A 45 -16.46 -37.16 7.97
N ALA A 46 -15.38 -36.41 8.13
CA ALA A 46 -14.47 -36.06 7.05
C ALA A 46 -13.04 -35.94 7.57
N LYS A 47 -12.05 -36.34 6.76
CA LYS A 47 -10.64 -36.16 7.15
C LYS A 47 -10.24 -34.71 6.95
N ARG A 48 -9.56 -34.14 7.94
CA ARG A 48 -9.01 -32.78 7.86
C ARG A 48 -8.13 -32.58 6.62
N THR A 49 -7.38 -33.60 6.23
CA THR A 49 -6.50 -33.57 5.04
C THR A 49 -7.28 -33.40 3.73
N GLU A 50 -8.47 -34.01 3.61
CA GLU A 50 -9.31 -33.88 2.41
C GLU A 50 -9.92 -32.49 2.32
N ILE A 51 -10.38 -31.95 3.46
CA ILE A 51 -10.90 -30.57 3.53
C ILE A 51 -9.78 -29.57 3.22
N ALA A 52 -8.58 -29.78 3.79
CA ALA A 52 -7.42 -28.94 3.53
C ALA A 52 -7.03 -28.95 2.04
N TYR A 53 -7.07 -30.12 1.39
CA TYR A 53 -6.82 -30.23 -0.04
C TYR A 53 -7.80 -29.39 -0.87
N HIS A 54 -9.11 -29.45 -0.56
CA HIS A 54 -10.11 -28.63 -1.24
C HIS A 54 -9.94 -27.14 -0.95
N ALA A 55 -9.67 -26.75 0.30
CA ALA A 55 -9.44 -25.36 0.68
C ALA A 55 -8.23 -24.76 -0.05
N GLN A 56 -7.13 -25.53 -0.19
CA GLN A 56 -5.96 -25.11 -0.94
C GLN A 56 -6.25 -24.98 -2.44
N ARG A 57 -7.04 -25.90 -3.03
CA ARG A 57 -7.48 -25.75 -4.43
C ARG A 57 -8.36 -24.51 -4.62
N THR A 58 -9.30 -24.24 -3.71
CA THR A 58 -10.11 -23.03 -3.76
C THR A 58 -9.24 -21.77 -3.72
N LEU A 59 -8.19 -21.74 -2.89
CA LEU A 59 -7.25 -20.63 -2.89
C LEU A 59 -6.55 -20.45 -4.25
N GLN A 60 -6.12 -21.56 -4.86
CA GLN A 60 -5.44 -21.53 -6.16
C GLN A 60 -6.38 -21.01 -7.26
N GLU A 61 -7.60 -21.54 -7.36
CA GLU A 61 -8.60 -21.09 -8.34
C GLU A 61 -9.00 -19.63 -8.10
N LEU A 62 -9.24 -19.24 -6.84
CA LEU A 62 -9.56 -17.85 -6.50
C LEU A 62 -8.41 -16.90 -6.89
N SER A 63 -7.16 -17.32 -6.66
CA SER A 63 -5.99 -16.54 -7.07
C SER A 63 -5.90 -16.44 -8.59
N TYR A 64 -6.20 -17.52 -9.32
CA TYR A 64 -6.20 -17.52 -10.78
C TYR A 64 -7.28 -16.61 -11.36
N ASP A 65 -8.51 -16.69 -10.84
CA ASP A 65 -9.64 -15.87 -11.30
C ASP A 65 -9.46 -14.37 -10.97
N THR A 66 -8.62 -14.02 -9.99
CA THR A 66 -8.43 -12.63 -9.54
C THR A 66 -7.15 -11.97 -10.06
N ILE A 67 -6.24 -12.70 -10.72
CA ILE A 67 -4.93 -12.20 -11.16
C ILE A 67 -5.01 -10.92 -12.01
N ASP A 68 -6.03 -10.80 -12.86
CA ASP A 68 -6.21 -9.67 -13.77
C ASP A 68 -7.34 -8.71 -13.37
N ASN A 69 -7.87 -8.84 -12.15
CA ASN A 69 -8.91 -7.94 -11.66
C ASN A 69 -8.27 -6.66 -11.10
N VAL A 70 -8.03 -5.69 -11.99
CA VAL A 70 -7.45 -4.39 -11.64
C VAL A 70 -8.55 -3.34 -11.48
N LYS A 71 -8.66 -2.78 -10.28
CA LYS A 71 -9.53 -1.64 -9.98
C LYS A 71 -8.71 -0.35 -9.94
N SER A 72 -9.09 0.62 -10.76
CA SER A 72 -8.49 1.95 -10.77
C SER A 72 -9.34 2.92 -9.97
N ILE A 73 -8.70 3.73 -9.12
CA ILE A 73 -9.34 4.79 -8.34
C ILE A 73 -8.55 6.09 -8.51
N GLU A 74 -9.26 7.20 -8.54
CA GLU A 74 -8.69 8.55 -8.56
C GLU A 74 -9.22 9.29 -7.33
N ILE A 75 -8.31 9.87 -6.55
CA ILE A 75 -8.62 10.54 -5.28
C ILE A 75 -7.72 11.78 -5.16
N GLU A 76 -8.31 12.89 -4.73
CA GLU A 76 -7.56 14.07 -4.30
C GLU A 76 -7.03 13.87 -2.88
N ILE A 77 -5.71 14.02 -2.70
CA ILE A 77 -5.05 13.75 -1.42
C ILE A 77 -5.21 14.94 -0.48
N PRO A 78 -5.73 14.74 0.75
CA PRO A 78 -5.89 15.82 1.72
C PRO A 78 -4.51 16.32 2.23
N PRO A 79 -4.45 17.49 2.89
CA PRO A 79 -3.20 18.04 3.45
C PRO A 79 -2.46 17.13 4.43
N SER A 80 -3.11 16.08 4.96
CA SER A 80 -2.49 15.05 5.80
C SER A 80 -1.63 14.05 5.00
N LEU A 81 -1.63 14.11 3.67
CA LEU A 81 -0.90 13.20 2.76
C LEU A 81 -1.22 11.72 2.97
N SER A 82 -2.43 11.43 3.43
CA SER A 82 -2.89 10.07 3.75
C SER A 82 -4.34 9.91 3.35
N PHE A 83 -4.71 8.73 2.84
CA PHE A 83 -6.12 8.38 2.60
C PHE A 83 -6.37 6.92 3.04
N PRO A 84 -7.60 6.59 3.46
CA PRO A 84 -7.96 5.21 3.79
C PRO A 84 -8.01 4.36 2.53
N LEU A 85 -7.34 3.21 2.55
CA LEU A 85 -7.38 2.26 1.44
C LEU A 85 -8.79 1.67 1.26
N PRO A 86 -9.19 1.34 0.02
CA PRO A 86 -10.45 0.64 -0.23
C PRO A 86 -10.59 -0.63 0.59
N HIS A 87 -11.82 -0.95 0.99
CA HIS A 87 -12.13 -2.13 1.80
C HIS A 87 -11.75 -3.47 1.14
N ASP A 88 -11.64 -3.48 -0.19
CA ASP A 88 -11.30 -4.59 -1.07
C ASP A 88 -9.82 -4.56 -1.54
N PHE A 89 -8.99 -3.71 -0.93
CA PHE A 89 -7.58 -3.59 -1.30
C PHE A 89 -6.75 -4.82 -0.88
N VAL A 90 -6.02 -5.39 -1.83
CA VAL A 90 -5.06 -6.49 -1.59
C VAL A 90 -3.63 -6.03 -1.87
N SER A 91 -3.41 -5.43 -3.04
CA SER A 91 -2.11 -4.95 -3.50
C SER A 91 -2.29 -3.80 -4.49
N TYR A 92 -1.23 -3.05 -4.74
CA TYR A 92 -1.20 -2.01 -5.77
C TYR A 92 -0.36 -2.47 -6.97
N VAL A 93 -0.80 -2.12 -8.17
CA VAL A 93 -0.06 -2.34 -9.42
C VAL A 93 0.74 -1.08 -9.79
N ARG A 94 0.09 0.08 -9.69
CA ARG A 94 0.64 1.37 -10.11
C ARG A 94 0.04 2.49 -9.29
N ILE A 95 0.89 3.42 -8.86
CA ILE A 95 0.49 4.67 -8.21
C ILE A 95 1.04 5.81 -9.07
N THR A 96 0.18 6.75 -9.44
CA THR A 96 0.51 7.92 -10.27
C THR A 96 -0.02 9.18 -9.62
N CYS A 97 0.69 10.30 -9.77
CA CYS A 97 0.13 11.62 -9.52
C CYS A 97 -0.24 12.27 -10.85
N LEU A 98 -1.32 13.04 -10.84
CA LEU A 98 -1.75 13.87 -11.97
C LEU A 98 -1.07 15.23 -11.84
N ASP A 99 -0.48 15.75 -12.92
CA ASP A 99 0.00 17.13 -12.96
C ASP A 99 -1.07 18.12 -13.43
N ASP A 100 -0.78 19.42 -13.31
CA ASP A 100 -1.71 20.49 -13.73
C ASP A 100 -2.07 20.44 -15.23
N ASN A 101 -1.29 19.71 -16.03
CA ASN A 101 -1.54 19.51 -17.46
C ASN A 101 -2.32 18.21 -17.75
N GLY A 102 -2.72 17.46 -16.72
CA GLY A 102 -3.45 16.19 -16.87
C GLY A 102 -2.57 14.98 -17.22
N LEU A 103 -1.24 15.08 -17.06
CA LEU A 103 -0.31 13.98 -17.33
C LEU A 103 -0.07 13.13 -16.09
N GLU A 104 -0.24 11.81 -16.22
CA GLU A 104 0.11 10.85 -15.18
C GLU A 104 1.63 10.72 -15.01
N ARG A 105 2.11 10.93 -13.79
CA ARG A 105 3.52 10.74 -13.41
C ARG A 105 3.62 9.58 -12.40
N PRO A 106 4.37 8.51 -12.70
CA PRO A 106 4.48 7.36 -11.80
C PRO A 106 5.24 7.72 -10.53
N LEU A 107 4.65 7.43 -9.38
CA LEU A 107 5.29 7.56 -8.08
C LEU A 107 6.07 6.28 -7.78
N LYS A 108 7.40 6.39 -7.79
CA LYS A 108 8.28 5.27 -7.41
C LYS A 108 8.56 5.33 -5.91
N PRO A 109 8.46 4.20 -5.18
CA PRO A 109 8.97 4.14 -3.83
C PRO A 109 10.47 4.43 -3.89
N ASN A 110 10.90 5.47 -3.18
CA ASN A 110 12.31 5.80 -3.10
C ASN A 110 12.76 5.75 -1.65
N ASN A 111 13.55 4.73 -1.32
CA ASN A 111 14.17 4.58 -0.01
C ASN A 111 15.52 5.29 0.09
N ASN A 112 16.02 5.83 -1.04
CA ASN A 112 17.33 6.42 -1.14
C ASN A 112 17.20 7.94 -1.32
N THR A 113 17.81 8.70 -0.43
CA THR A 113 18.03 10.12 -0.67
C THR A 113 19.28 10.29 -1.52
N THR A 114 19.19 11.08 -2.60
CA THR A 114 20.38 11.48 -3.36
C THR A 114 20.96 12.74 -2.71
N ALA A 115 22.29 12.82 -2.60
CA ALA A 115 23.00 13.98 -2.08
C ALA A 115 23.71 14.74 -3.22
N PRO A 116 22.97 15.48 -4.08
CA PRO A 116 23.60 16.21 -5.17
C PRO A 116 24.41 17.40 -4.63
N THR A 117 25.56 17.66 -5.23
CA THR A 117 26.35 18.87 -4.91
C THR A 117 25.60 20.12 -5.38
N PRO A 118 25.24 21.04 -4.48
CA PRO A 118 24.46 22.22 -4.85
C PRO A 118 25.35 23.29 -5.49
N PHE A 119 24.93 23.87 -6.61
CA PHE A 119 25.49 25.12 -7.10
C PHE A 119 24.93 26.29 -6.30
N LEU A 120 25.77 27.25 -5.93
CA LEU A 120 25.32 28.44 -5.21
C LEU A 120 24.69 29.45 -6.15
N GLN A 121 23.57 30.05 -5.71
CA GLN A 121 22.81 31.04 -6.45
C GLN A 121 22.57 32.30 -5.60
N ASP A 122 22.42 33.45 -6.26
CA ASP A 122 21.94 34.69 -5.63
C ASP A 122 20.40 34.73 -5.51
N GLN A 123 19.86 35.85 -5.01
CA GLN A 123 18.42 36.05 -4.84
C GLN A 123 17.65 36.16 -6.17
N ASP A 124 18.36 36.43 -7.27
CA ASP A 124 17.82 36.53 -8.62
C ASP A 124 18.03 35.23 -9.41
N TYR A 125 18.40 34.13 -8.74
CA TYR A 125 18.65 32.79 -9.28
C TYR A 125 19.86 32.65 -10.22
N ASN A 126 20.75 33.64 -10.26
CA ASN A 126 21.98 33.55 -11.03
C ASN A 126 23.03 32.68 -10.32
N LEU A 127 23.79 31.89 -11.06
CA LEU A 127 24.90 31.11 -10.53
C LEU A 127 26.01 32.04 -10.03
N LEU A 128 26.58 31.72 -8.87
CA LEU A 128 27.73 32.43 -8.34
C LEU A 128 29.03 31.80 -8.84
N TYR A 129 30.01 32.64 -9.14
CA TYR A 129 31.31 32.22 -9.68
C TYR A 129 32.46 32.70 -8.78
N ASP A 130 33.56 31.95 -8.76
CA ASP A 130 34.81 32.38 -8.16
C ASP A 130 35.57 33.39 -9.04
N ASN A 131 36.69 33.91 -8.53
CA ASN A 131 37.55 34.85 -9.27
C ASN A 131 38.25 34.22 -10.50
N GLN A 132 38.10 32.92 -10.72
CA GLN A 132 38.67 32.16 -11.83
C GLN A 132 37.58 31.77 -12.86
N GLY A 133 36.32 32.13 -12.60
CA GLY A 133 35.18 31.83 -13.46
C GLY A 133 34.54 30.45 -13.26
N ASN A 134 34.91 29.70 -12.20
CA ASN A 134 34.28 28.43 -11.87
C ASN A 134 33.03 28.63 -11.01
N VAL A 135 32.04 27.76 -11.14
CA VAL A 135 30.80 27.82 -10.34
C VAL A 135 31.09 27.48 -8.88
N LEU A 136 30.59 28.32 -7.96
CA LEU A 136 30.70 28.07 -6.54
C LEU A 136 29.77 26.92 -6.11
N LEU A 137 30.32 26.00 -5.33
CA LEU A 137 29.62 24.83 -4.80
C LEU A 137 29.28 25.03 -3.33
N GLY A 138 28.07 24.67 -2.92
CA GLY A 138 27.68 24.62 -1.52
C GLY A 138 28.24 23.36 -0.85
N LYS A 139 28.57 23.48 0.45
CA LYS A 139 29.16 22.38 1.23
C LYS A 139 28.24 21.17 1.41
N GLU A 140 26.92 21.40 1.45
CA GLU A 140 25.95 20.33 1.70
C GLU A 140 24.62 20.62 1.01
N SER A 141 24.02 19.58 0.43
CA SER A 141 22.71 19.60 -0.20
C SER A 141 21.58 19.73 0.82
N GLU A 142 20.51 20.44 0.46
CA GLU A 142 19.28 20.51 1.27
C GLU A 142 18.66 19.13 1.52
N ALA A 143 18.78 18.21 0.57
CA ALA A 143 18.31 16.83 0.73
C ALA A 143 19.04 16.11 1.87
N SER A 144 20.36 16.26 1.97
CA SER A 144 21.19 15.68 3.04
C SER A 144 20.92 16.34 4.39
N LYS A 145 20.77 17.66 4.42
CA LYS A 145 20.44 18.40 5.65
C LYS A 145 19.12 17.93 6.26
N ARG A 146 18.06 17.86 5.44
CA ARG A 146 16.72 17.43 5.89
C ARG A 146 16.71 15.98 6.36
N PHE A 147 17.41 15.09 5.64
CA PHE A 147 17.51 13.69 6.02
C PHE A 147 18.21 13.49 7.38
N LYS A 148 19.34 14.18 7.62
CA LYS A 148 20.04 14.13 8.92
C LYS A 148 19.18 14.67 10.05
N ALA A 149 18.53 15.81 9.84
CA ALA A 149 17.66 16.42 10.84
C ALA A 149 16.47 15.53 11.24
N GLN A 150 16.00 14.66 10.35
CA GLN A 150 14.92 13.72 10.65
C GLN A 150 15.41 12.54 11.50
N ASN A 151 16.65 12.07 11.32
CA ASN A 151 17.23 10.99 12.12
C ASN A 151 17.64 11.44 13.52
N ASP A 152 18.01 12.70 13.72
CA ASP A 152 18.39 13.23 15.04
C ASP A 152 17.16 13.41 15.98
N ASN A 153 15.94 13.34 15.44
CA ASN A 153 14.68 13.49 16.17
C ASN A 153 13.93 12.16 16.41
N ALA A 154 14.56 11.02 16.08
CA ALA A 154 14.04 9.66 16.29
C ALA A 154 14.80 8.96 17.42
#